data_AF-A0A382YQA8-F1
#
_entry.id   AF-A0A382YQA8-F1
#
_cell.length_a   1.000
_cell.length_b   1.000
_cell.length_c   1.000
_cell.angle_alpha   90.00
_cell.angle_beta   90.00
_cell.angle_gamma   90.00
#
_symmetry.space_group_name_H-M   'P 1'
#
loop_
_entity.id
_entity.type
_entity.pdbx_description
1 polymer ?
#
loop_
_entity_poly.entity_id
_entity_poly.type
_entity_poly.pdbx_seq_one_letter_code
_entity_poly.pdbx_strand_id
1 'polypeptide(L)'
;MFLKINEKRDDGYHNIRSGITFINLFNVVEIKRSKTMKISYHGPHMPENGFYSNCIIKKTLNFLGLKNRMNLEINIEKNIPVQAGLGSASTNAAGLIQGLDKMQLIKIQEISTY
;
A
#
# COMPACT_ATOMS: atom_id res chain seq x y z
N MET A 1 11.34 20.25 0.60
CA MET A 1 10.52 19.32 1.40
C MET A 1 10.16 20.01 2.72
N PHE A 2 8.90 19.95 3.17
CA PHE A 2 8.48 20.51 4.46
C PHE A 2 7.26 19.78 5.02
N LEU A 3 7.04 19.83 6.32
CA LEU A 3 5.82 19.43 7.01
C LEU A 3 5.44 20.52 8.01
N LYS A 4 4.25 21.09 7.87
CA LYS A 4 3.65 22.03 8.83
C LYS A 4 2.38 21.42 9.39
N ILE A 5 2.34 21.27 10.70
CA ILE A 5 1.13 20.92 11.45
C ILE A 5 0.39 22.23 11.74
N ASN A 6 -0.88 22.28 11.41
CA ASN A 6 -1.73 23.43 11.70
C ASN A 6 -2.55 23.13 12.98
N GLU A 7 -3.86 22.90 12.86
CA GLU A 7 -4.78 22.64 13.97
C GLU A 7 -5.13 21.15 14.14
N LYS A 8 -5.45 20.78 15.38
CA LYS A 8 -6.05 19.48 15.71
C LYS A 8 -7.54 19.49 15.32
N ARG A 9 -8.00 18.40 14.72
CA ARG A 9 -9.37 18.16 14.28
C ARG A 9 -10.14 17.34 15.33
N ASP A 10 -11.46 17.40 15.26
CA ASP A 10 -12.35 16.66 16.16
C ASP A 10 -12.29 15.14 15.95
N ASP A 11 -11.86 14.68 14.77
CA ASP A 11 -11.65 13.27 14.43
C ASP A 11 -10.33 12.68 15.00
N GLY A 12 -9.58 13.48 15.78
CA GLY A 12 -8.32 13.07 16.40
C GLY A 12 -7.08 13.23 15.52
N TYR A 13 -7.22 13.68 14.27
CA TYR A 13 -6.10 13.99 13.36
C TYR A 13 -5.71 15.47 13.42
N HIS A 14 -4.71 15.86 12.61
CA HIS A 14 -4.31 17.26 12.44
C HIS A 14 -4.43 17.65 10.97
N ASN A 15 -4.85 18.89 10.70
CA ASN A 15 -4.67 19.48 9.38
C ASN A 15 -3.18 19.76 9.16
N ILE A 16 -2.65 19.35 8.00
CA ILE A 16 -1.24 19.50 7.66
C ILE A 16 -1.07 20.15 6.29
N ARG A 17 0.03 20.88 6.14
CA ARG A 17 0.57 21.29 4.83
C ARG A 17 1.92 20.62 4.66
N SER A 18 2.09 19.85 3.58
CA SER A 18 3.32 19.11 3.35
C SER A 18 3.79 19.26 1.91
N GLY A 19 5.09 19.36 1.71
CA GLY A 19 5.73 19.18 0.41
C GLY A 19 6.29 17.76 0.34
N ILE A 20 5.67 16.91 -0.48
CA ILE A 20 6.07 15.51 -0.70
C ILE A 20 6.91 15.41 -1.97
N THR A 21 7.98 14.60 -1.94
CA THR A 21 8.78 14.24 -3.12
C THR A 21 8.93 12.73 -3.19
N PHE A 22 9.06 12.22 -4.40
CA PHE A 22 9.44 10.83 -4.63
C PHE A 22 10.95 10.72 -4.76
N ILE A 23 11.49 9.61 -4.27
CA ILE A 23 12.90 9.23 -4.41
C ILE A 23 12.97 7.88 -5.11
N ASN A 24 14.12 7.54 -5.69
CA ASN A 24 14.35 6.26 -6.36
C ASN A 24 14.61 5.11 -5.36
N LEU A 25 13.70 4.91 -4.42
CA LEU A 25 13.71 3.85 -3.42
C LEU A 25 12.30 3.28 -3.34
N PHE A 26 12.14 2.01 -3.74
CA PHE A 26 10.82 1.39 -3.94
C PHE A 26 10.80 -0.06 -3.46
N ASN A 27 9.64 -0.48 -2.95
CA ASN A 27 9.32 -1.91 -2.79
C ASN A 27 8.84 -2.45 -4.15
N VAL A 28 8.96 -3.76 -4.36
CA VAL A 28 8.38 -4.44 -5.53
C VAL A 28 7.13 -5.20 -5.07
N VAL A 29 6.02 -5.06 -5.81
CA VAL A 29 4.77 -5.77 -5.54
C VAL A 29 4.43 -6.66 -6.73
N GLU A 30 4.54 -7.96 -6.55
CA GLU A 30 4.17 -8.96 -7.55
C GLU A 30 2.80 -9.55 -7.22
N ILE A 31 1.94 -9.68 -8.23
CA ILE A 31 0.56 -10.16 -8.07
C ILE A 31 0.30 -11.25 -9.10
N LYS A 32 -0.20 -12.40 -8.64
CA LYS A 32 -0.62 -13.53 -9.50
C LYS A 32 -1.97 -14.05 -9.04
N ARG A 33 -2.78 -14.55 -9.98
CA ARG A 33 -3.96 -15.36 -9.62
C ARG A 33 -3.48 -16.67 -9.00
N SER A 34 -4.15 -17.12 -7.94
CA SER A 34 -3.78 -18.35 -7.24
C SER A 34 -5.01 -19.12 -6.81
N LYS A 35 -4.83 -20.40 -6.47
CA LYS A 35 -5.88 -21.23 -5.87
C LYS A 35 -6.16 -20.84 -4.42
N THR A 36 -5.20 -20.24 -3.74
CA THR A 36 -5.29 -19.81 -2.32
C THR A 36 -4.81 -18.37 -2.15
N MET A 37 -5.39 -17.64 -1.19
CA MET A 37 -4.93 -16.30 -0.84
C MET A 37 -3.63 -16.39 -0.05
N LYS A 38 -2.53 -15.86 -0.61
CA LYS A 38 -1.21 -15.85 0.02
C LYS A 38 -0.58 -14.47 -0.09
N ILE A 39 -0.07 -13.96 1.02
CA ILE A 39 0.70 -12.71 1.06
C ILE A 39 2.04 -13.05 1.70
N SER A 40 3.13 -12.78 1.00
CA SER A 40 4.47 -13.00 1.50
C SER A 40 5.33 -11.74 1.38
N TYR A 41 6.34 -11.66 2.25
CA TYR A 41 7.28 -10.55 2.31
C TYR A 41 8.70 -11.12 2.29
N HIS A 42 9.59 -10.47 1.57
CA HIS A 42 11.02 -10.81 1.52
C HIS A 42 11.85 -9.53 1.39
N GLY A 43 13.17 -9.65 1.45
CA GLY A 43 14.09 -8.51 1.37
C GLY A 43 14.50 -7.96 2.75
N PRO A 44 15.38 -6.94 2.77
CA PRO A 44 16.10 -6.51 3.98
C PRO A 44 15.20 -5.91 5.07
N HIS A 45 14.00 -5.42 4.72
CA HIS A 45 13.07 -4.79 5.65
C HIS A 45 11.74 -5.55 5.77
N MET A 46 11.77 -6.86 5.57
CA MET A 46 10.62 -7.74 5.81
C MET A 46 10.27 -7.79 7.31
N PRO A 47 9.00 -8.08 7.68
CA PRO A 47 8.65 -8.28 9.08
C PRO A 47 9.36 -9.53 9.64
N GLU A 48 9.90 -9.45 10.85
CA GLU A 48 10.66 -10.54 11.48
C GLU A 48 9.87 -11.86 11.56
N ASN A 49 8.58 -11.78 11.90
CA ASN A 49 7.69 -12.93 11.97
C ASN A 49 7.09 -13.36 10.62
N GLY A 50 7.52 -12.75 9.51
CA GLY A 50 7.01 -13.02 8.16
C GLY A 50 5.62 -12.44 7.86
N PHE A 51 4.97 -11.78 8.83
CA PHE A 51 3.67 -11.11 8.64
C PHE A 51 3.55 -9.80 9.40
N TYR A 52 2.64 -8.93 8.95
CA TYR A 52 2.20 -7.74 9.67
C TYR A 52 0.85 -8.00 10.35
N SER A 53 0.74 -7.72 11.64
CA SER A 53 -0.55 -7.76 12.38
C SER A 53 -1.57 -6.79 11.78
N ASN A 54 -1.12 -5.58 11.45
CA ASN A 54 -1.88 -4.56 10.75
C ASN A 54 -1.47 -4.49 9.27
N CYS A 55 -1.74 -5.55 8.52
CA CYS A 55 -1.32 -5.70 7.13
C CYS A 55 -2.11 -4.79 6.16
N ILE A 56 -1.44 -3.79 5.58
CA ILE A 56 -2.05 -2.85 4.64
C ILE A 56 -2.62 -3.56 3.40
N ILE A 57 -1.94 -4.59 2.88
CA ILE A 57 -2.39 -5.36 1.71
C ILE A 57 -3.73 -6.04 1.98
N LYS A 58 -3.88 -6.68 3.15
CA LYS A 58 -5.15 -7.29 3.56
C LYS A 58 -6.25 -6.23 3.68
N LYS A 59 -5.94 -5.06 4.24
CA LYS A 59 -6.89 -3.95 4.36
C LYS A 59 -7.31 -3.39 3.00
N THR A 60 -6.38 -3.22 2.06
CA THR A 60 -6.67 -2.77 0.70
C THR A 60 -7.55 -3.76 -0.05
N LEU A 61 -7.25 -5.06 0.01
CA LEU A 61 -8.10 -6.10 -0.59
C LEU A 61 -9.51 -6.13 0.02
N ASN A 62 -9.63 -5.90 1.33
CA ASN A 62 -10.91 -5.82 2.01
C ASN A 62 -11.70 -4.57 1.58
N PHE A 63 -11.03 -3.42 1.51
CA PHE A 63 -11.61 -2.15 1.06
C PHE A 63 -12.15 -2.25 -0.37
N LEU A 64 -11.42 -2.93 -1.26
CA LEU A 64 -11.82 -3.18 -2.65
C LEU A 64 -12.86 -4.30 -2.80
N GLY A 65 -13.27 -4.96 -1.70
CA GLY A 65 -14.21 -6.08 -1.74
C GLY A 65 -13.68 -7.35 -2.40
N LEU A 66 -12.35 -7.48 -2.59
CA LEU A 66 -11.73 -8.62 -3.27
C LEU A 66 -11.41 -9.79 -2.35
N LYS A 67 -11.30 -9.56 -1.04
CA LYS A 67 -10.88 -10.55 -0.03
C LYS A 67 -11.59 -11.90 -0.14
N ASN A 68 -12.89 -11.90 -0.46
CA ASN A 68 -13.72 -13.11 -0.55
C ASN A 68 -14.14 -13.45 -1.99
N ARG A 69 -13.74 -12.64 -2.99
CA ARG A 69 -14.15 -12.83 -4.39
C ARG A 69 -13.12 -13.60 -5.19
N MET A 70 -11.85 -13.52 -4.80
CA MET A 70 -10.78 -14.18 -5.53
C MET A 70 -9.55 -14.43 -4.66
N ASN A 71 -8.77 -15.42 -5.08
CA ASN A 71 -7.51 -15.78 -4.46
C ASN A 71 -6.34 -15.23 -5.28
N LEU A 72 -5.44 -14.55 -4.59
CA LEU A 72 -4.23 -13.95 -5.16
C LEU A 72 -3.01 -14.43 -4.38
N GLU A 73 -1.92 -14.63 -5.09
CA GLU A 73 -0.59 -14.67 -4.50
C GLU A 73 0.06 -13.30 -4.68
N ILE A 74 0.39 -12.66 -3.56
CA ILE A 74 0.98 -11.33 -3.52
C ILE A 74 2.33 -11.44 -2.81
N ASN A 75 3.41 -11.16 -3.54
CA ASN A 75 4.76 -11.17 -3.01
C ASN A 75 5.30 -9.74 -2.98
N ILE A 76 5.87 -9.34 -1.84
CA ILE A 76 6.35 -7.97 -1.66
C ILE A 76 7.83 -7.98 -1.24
N GLU A 77 8.67 -7.42 -2.10
CA GLU A 77 10.07 -7.14 -1.79
C GLU A 77 10.16 -5.85 -0.98
N LYS A 78 10.61 -5.94 0.26
CA LYS A 78 10.67 -4.86 1.23
C LYS A 78 12.05 -4.20 1.24
N ASN A 79 12.22 -3.22 0.36
CA ASN A 79 13.43 -2.38 0.28
C ASN A 79 13.32 -1.06 1.03
N ILE A 80 12.10 -0.62 1.38
CA ILE A 80 11.89 0.57 2.21
C ILE A 80 11.78 0.15 3.69
N PRO A 81 12.58 0.72 4.61
CA PRO A 81 12.46 0.46 6.04
C PRO A 81 11.05 0.72 6.58
N VAL A 82 10.58 -0.19 7.43
CA VAL A 82 9.29 -0.05 8.11
C VAL A 82 9.38 1.07 9.14
N GLN A 83 8.31 1.88 9.28
CA GLN A 83 8.21 2.99 10.25
C GLN A 83 9.23 4.13 10.10
N ALA A 84 10.01 4.19 9.02
CA ALA A 84 10.99 5.26 8.79
C ALA A 84 10.42 6.59 8.27
N GLY A 85 9.09 6.78 8.27
CA GLY A 85 8.47 8.00 7.74
C GLY A 85 8.48 8.14 6.21
N LEU A 86 8.86 7.09 5.47
CA LEU A 86 9.00 7.11 4.00
C LEU A 86 7.74 6.68 3.23
N GLY A 87 6.59 6.57 3.90
CA GLY A 87 5.34 6.17 3.25
C GLY A 87 5.29 4.72 2.72
N SER A 88 6.18 3.83 3.18
CA SER A 88 6.33 2.46 2.62
C SER A 88 5.01 1.69 2.51
N ALA A 89 4.16 1.70 3.54
CA ALA A 89 2.91 0.94 3.53
C ALA A 89 1.89 1.54 2.54
N SER A 90 1.81 2.86 2.48
CA SER A 90 0.93 3.59 1.56
C SER A 90 1.32 3.32 0.10
N THR A 91 2.61 3.36 -0.23
CA THR A 91 3.10 3.04 -1.57
C THR A 91 2.85 1.58 -1.94
N ASN A 92 2.92 0.65 -1.00
CA ASN A 92 2.54 -0.76 -1.24
C ASN A 92 1.04 -0.90 -1.57
N ALA A 93 0.17 -0.18 -0.87
CA ALA A 93 -1.26 -0.16 -1.17
C ALA A 93 -1.55 0.46 -2.54
N ALA A 94 -0.90 1.58 -2.87
CA ALA A 94 -1.04 2.24 -4.17
C ALA A 94 -0.54 1.34 -5.31
N GLY A 95 0.62 0.69 -5.15
CA GLY A 95 1.16 -0.26 -6.12
C GLY A 95 0.26 -1.49 -6.32
N LEU A 96 -0.33 -2.01 -5.23
CA LEU A 96 -1.33 -3.08 -5.32
C LEU A 96 -2.56 -2.64 -6.13
N ILE A 97 -3.12 -1.47 -5.83
CA ILE A 97 -4.29 -0.92 -6.54
C ILE A 97 -3.99 -0.78 -8.04
N GLN A 98 -2.86 -0.17 -8.39
CA GLN A 98 -2.45 -0.04 -9.80
C GLN A 98 -2.23 -1.40 -10.48
N GLY A 99 -1.62 -2.36 -9.79
CA GLY A 99 -1.43 -3.71 -10.32
C GLY A 99 -2.75 -4.44 -10.56
N LEU A 100 -3.70 -4.32 -9.63
CA LEU A 100 -5.04 -4.92 -9.77
C LEU A 100 -5.84 -4.31 -10.93
N ASP A 101 -5.70 -2.99 -11.14
CA ASP A 101 -6.32 -2.28 -12.28
C ASP A 101 -5.71 -2.75 -13.61
N LYS A 102 -4.38 -2.87 -13.70
CA LYS A 102 -3.69 -3.45 -14.87
C LYS A 102 -4.09 -4.89 -15.15
N MET A 103 -4.40 -5.66 -14.11
CA MET A 103 -4.94 -7.02 -14.23
C MET A 103 -6.45 -7.06 -14.53
N GLN A 104 -7.09 -5.90 -14.68
CA GLN A 104 -8.53 -5.74 -14.93
C GLN A 104 -9.42 -6.38 -13.84
N LEU A 105 -8.92 -6.44 -12.60
CA LEU A 105 -9.65 -6.97 -11.44
C LEU A 105 -10.44 -5.89 -10.71
N ILE A 106 -10.02 -4.65 -10.88
CA ILE A 106 -10.74 -3.43 -10.48
C ILE A 106 -10.69 -2.45 -11.65
N LYS A 107 -11.45 -1.36 -11.54
CA LYS A 107 -11.39 -0.24 -12.47
C LYS A 107 -11.20 1.05 -11.68
N ILE A 108 -10.07 1.71 -11.86
CA ILE A 108 -9.85 3.05 -11.34
C ILE A 108 -10.53 4.03 -12.30
N GLN A 109 -11.38 4.90 -11.78
CA GLN A 109 -11.93 6.00 -12.57
C GLN A 109 -10.89 7.11 -12.65
N GLU A 110 -10.52 7.52 -13.86
CA GLU A 110 -9.80 8.76 -14.05
C GLU A 110 -10.73 9.92 -13.74
N ILE A 111 -10.32 10.78 -12.80
CA ILE A 111 -11.00 12.03 -12.54
C ILE A 111 -10.51 13.00 -13.61
N SER A 112 -11.41 13.45 -14.49
CA SER A 112 -11.13 14.51 -15.45
C SER A 112 -10.75 15.78 -14.69
N THR A 113 -9.47 16.11 -14.65
CA THR A 113 -9.01 17.45 -14.25
C THR A 113 -9.21 18.39 -15.43
N TYR A 114 -10.27 19.20 -15.36
CA TYR A 114 -10.42 20.41 -16.17
C TYR A 114 -9.52 21.52 -15.64
#